data_AF-A0A6J4Q9L2-F1
#
_entry.id   AF-A0A6J4Q9L2-F1
#
_cell.length_a   1.000
_cell.length_b   1.000
_cell.length_c   1.000
_cell.angle_alpha   90.00
_cell.angle_beta   90.00
_cell.angle_gamma   90.00
#
_symmetry.space_group_name_H-M   'P 1'
#
loop_
_entity.id
_entity.type
_entity.pdbx_description
1 polymer ?
#
loop_
_entity_poly.entity_id
_entity_poly.type
_entity_poly.pdbx_seq_one_letter_code
_entity_poly.pdbx_strand_id
1 'polypeptide(L)'
;MHLGAFLDRLDDADGPDSLVLLDIAVPTDTVDRTRQQWSLRPEPGARVAVVGVVVPDEPQLVGRFSVAVATVLRRLHEGVLPVHPREPFVPLAYLRDSIRRELTLTGGTPFPEHFFVDELPRARPRAGRFVVNRRYEPDVQARYELAQDDQARAFLEELGGGAPALDVAHYFSRAVARPTANPHGPILFSGRTTELATHEAWLAEPAPTTALRVVTGQPGVGKSALLGMIVCAAHPSLAGLPNFTTTARQQPGEFAAVHARGLLVQQVVHGVAAQLGIDPDIRSAAELISAIAAAPADAPVPSIVVDALDEAIGPREHLDLLLLPLVGLERATAPGRPACRLLVGTRNWAEFRPLIDRAVAEGGLCNLDAVPLDRQRAELRDYLTRRLRTPFLDESGFAATEADLLAERIAVDLTDPVRDRAARGGPFLVAALHTHRIMSSTRPPERDPMMIPVPAHLGEVLEVDLAERPPDRLLRPMLVALAHAQGTGIPERLLRGTTASLANTLRPTMVTPPARRIPTPGERRIADLLASVSFYLRRSPGPDGTTHHRFFHQALSDYMIEHPVGPPEGWR
;
A
#
# COMPACT_ATOMS: atom_id res chain seq x y z
N MET A 1 31.41 -23.93 -31.66
CA MET A 1 31.52 -22.49 -31.34
C MET A 1 31.88 -22.39 -29.85
N HIS A 2 32.97 -21.72 -29.47
CA HIS A 2 33.32 -21.57 -28.05
C HIS A 2 32.50 -20.41 -27.48
N LEU A 3 31.38 -20.71 -26.81
CA LEU A 3 30.42 -19.71 -26.32
C LEU A 3 31.10 -18.66 -25.43
N GLY A 4 32.02 -19.06 -24.55
CA GLY A 4 32.81 -18.11 -23.74
C GLY A 4 33.55 -17.09 -24.60
N ALA A 5 34.25 -17.51 -25.66
CA ALA A 5 34.96 -16.59 -26.55
C ALA A 5 34.03 -15.77 -27.46
N PHE A 6 32.76 -16.17 -27.59
CA PHE A 6 31.72 -15.36 -28.23
C PHE A 6 31.17 -14.30 -27.27
N LEU A 7 30.91 -14.67 -26.01
CA LEU A 7 30.46 -13.76 -24.97
C LEU A 7 31.55 -12.74 -24.60
N ASP A 8 32.81 -13.16 -24.48
CA ASP A 8 33.96 -12.28 -24.26
C ASP A 8 34.12 -11.23 -25.38
N ARG A 9 33.77 -11.60 -26.63
CA ARG A 9 33.76 -10.66 -27.77
C ARG A 9 32.55 -9.72 -27.76
N LEU A 10 31.44 -10.14 -27.16
CA LEU A 10 30.26 -9.30 -27.01
C LEU A 10 30.38 -8.32 -25.84
N ASP A 11 31.21 -8.66 -24.84
CA ASP A 11 31.46 -7.83 -23.64
C ASP A 11 32.60 -6.81 -23.84
N ASP A 12 33.01 -6.57 -25.09
CA ASP A 12 33.98 -5.52 -25.44
C ASP A 12 33.45 -4.12 -25.04
N ALA A 13 34.33 -3.25 -24.56
CA ALA A 13 33.99 -2.05 -23.78
C ALA A 13 33.04 -1.07 -24.52
N ASP A 14 33.08 -1.06 -25.86
CA ASP A 14 32.35 -0.12 -26.72
C ASP A 14 31.08 -0.71 -27.39
N GLY A 15 30.70 -1.96 -27.11
CA GLY A 15 29.55 -2.65 -27.74
C GLY A 15 28.16 -2.17 -27.26
N PRO A 16 27.03 -2.68 -27.78
CA PRO A 16 25.69 -2.48 -27.19
C PRO A 16 25.42 -3.51 -26.07
N ASP A 17 24.50 -3.17 -25.14
CA ASP A 17 24.02 -4.15 -24.15
C ASP A 17 23.32 -5.30 -24.89
N SER A 18 23.80 -6.52 -24.69
CA SER A 18 23.41 -7.69 -25.49
C SER A 18 22.77 -8.79 -24.66
N LEU A 19 21.54 -9.17 -25.00
CA LEU A 19 20.87 -10.33 -24.42
C LEU A 19 21.02 -11.53 -25.34
N VAL A 20 21.69 -12.57 -24.86
CA VAL A 20 21.91 -13.82 -25.58
C VAL A 20 20.90 -14.86 -25.08
N LEU A 21 20.11 -15.38 -26.02
CA LEU A 21 19.06 -16.37 -25.76
C LEU A 21 19.50 -17.71 -26.35
N LEU A 22 19.65 -18.73 -25.51
CA LEU A 22 20.22 -20.02 -25.91
C LEU A 22 19.21 -21.18 -25.77
N ASP A 23 18.97 -21.89 -26.86
CA ASP A 23 18.18 -23.13 -26.94
C ASP A 23 19.11 -24.23 -27.43
N ILE A 24 19.63 -25.06 -26.53
CA ILE A 24 20.77 -25.93 -26.86
C ILE A 24 20.43 -27.38 -26.53
N ALA A 25 20.38 -28.20 -27.57
CA ALA A 25 20.31 -29.65 -27.47
C ALA A 25 21.73 -30.24 -27.32
N VAL A 26 21.92 -31.08 -26.31
CA VAL A 26 23.17 -31.82 -26.10
C VAL A 26 22.88 -33.28 -25.75
N PRO A 27 23.82 -34.22 -26.00
CA PRO A 27 23.69 -35.59 -25.53
C PRO A 27 23.41 -35.64 -24.02
N THR A 28 22.48 -36.51 -23.59
CA THR A 28 21.98 -36.59 -22.19
C THR A 28 23.10 -36.74 -21.16
N ASP A 29 24.16 -37.47 -21.50
CA ASP A 29 25.35 -37.71 -20.66
C ASP A 29 26.28 -36.50 -20.51
N THR A 30 26.03 -35.44 -21.29
CA THR A 30 26.84 -34.22 -21.30
C THR A 30 26.13 -32.98 -20.75
N VAL A 31 24.83 -33.08 -20.43
CA VAL A 31 24.00 -31.94 -20.01
C VAL A 31 24.60 -31.19 -18.81
N ASP A 32 24.93 -31.90 -17.72
CA ASP A 32 25.49 -31.28 -16.52
C ASP A 32 26.87 -30.65 -16.78
N ARG A 33 27.69 -31.28 -17.62
CA ARG A 33 29.02 -30.79 -17.98
C ARG A 33 28.93 -29.53 -18.83
N THR A 34 28.05 -29.53 -19.83
CA THR A 34 27.79 -28.36 -20.69
C THR A 34 27.23 -27.21 -19.87
N ARG A 35 26.28 -27.48 -18.97
CA ARG A 35 25.73 -26.47 -18.06
C ARG A 35 26.81 -25.85 -17.17
N GLN A 36 27.65 -26.66 -16.54
CA GLN A 36 28.75 -26.16 -15.70
C GLN A 36 29.78 -25.37 -16.52
N GLN A 37 30.08 -25.82 -17.74
CA GLN A 37 30.99 -25.12 -18.65
C GLN A 37 30.43 -23.76 -19.10
N TRP A 38 29.11 -23.63 -19.15
CA TRP A 38 28.41 -22.42 -19.61
C TRP A 38 27.80 -21.60 -18.48
N SER A 39 28.00 -22.02 -17.24
CA SER A 39 27.79 -21.17 -16.06
C SER A 39 29.06 -20.38 -15.84
N LEU A 40 29.24 -19.28 -16.58
CA LEU A 40 30.34 -18.35 -16.43
C LEU A 40 30.28 -17.69 -15.05
N ARG A 41 31.45 -17.22 -14.59
CA ARG A 41 31.53 -16.45 -13.36
C ARG A 41 30.99 -15.04 -13.63
N PRO A 42 29.97 -14.57 -12.88
CA PRO A 42 29.45 -13.22 -13.07
C PRO A 42 30.51 -12.19 -12.68
N GLU A 43 30.94 -11.37 -13.64
CA GLU A 43 31.80 -10.21 -13.41
C GLU A 43 30.93 -8.95 -13.14
N PRO A 44 31.24 -8.15 -12.11
CA PRO A 44 30.53 -6.89 -11.86
C PRO A 44 30.67 -5.92 -13.04
N GLY A 45 29.55 -5.57 -13.69
CA GLY A 45 29.54 -4.59 -14.78
C GLY A 45 29.43 -5.16 -16.20
N ALA A 46 29.29 -6.49 -16.34
CA ALA A 46 29.05 -7.14 -17.63
C ALA A 46 27.84 -6.55 -18.37
N ARG A 47 28.01 -6.31 -19.67
CA ARG A 47 27.00 -5.73 -20.59
C ARG A 47 26.22 -6.80 -21.33
N VAL A 48 26.67 -8.04 -21.21
CA VAL A 48 26.07 -9.22 -21.80
C VAL A 48 25.28 -9.98 -20.74
N ALA A 49 24.07 -10.38 -21.09
CA ALA A 49 23.23 -11.24 -20.29
C ALA A 49 22.93 -12.53 -21.05
N VAL A 50 22.93 -13.68 -20.35
CA VAL A 50 22.63 -14.97 -20.95
C VAL A 50 21.44 -15.61 -20.25
N VAL A 51 20.42 -15.95 -21.05
CA VAL A 51 19.27 -16.73 -20.59
C VAL A 51 19.11 -17.90 -21.55
N GLY A 52 19.17 -19.13 -21.05
CA GLY A 52 19.09 -20.28 -21.92
C GLY A 52 18.72 -21.58 -21.25
N VAL A 53 18.40 -22.57 -22.08
CA VAL A 53 18.13 -23.94 -21.65
C VAL A 53 19.07 -24.89 -22.40
N VAL A 54 19.68 -25.79 -21.64
CA VAL A 54 20.43 -26.95 -22.13
C VAL A 54 19.53 -28.17 -21.93
N VAL A 55 18.98 -28.70 -23.03
CA VAL A 55 18.11 -29.86 -23.01
C VAL A 55 18.85 -31.10 -23.52
N PRO A 56 18.47 -32.31 -23.06
CA PRO A 56 18.83 -33.55 -23.76
C PRO A 56 18.37 -33.45 -25.22
N ASP A 57 19.11 -34.09 -26.14
CA ASP A 57 18.80 -34.15 -27.58
C ASP A 57 17.55 -35.01 -27.87
N GLU A 58 16.41 -34.55 -27.33
CA GLU A 58 15.09 -35.12 -27.53
C GLU A 58 14.31 -34.22 -28.49
N PRO A 59 13.89 -34.72 -29.67
CA PRO A 59 13.21 -33.92 -30.69
C PRO A 59 11.96 -33.17 -30.20
N GLN A 60 11.28 -33.70 -29.18
CA GLN A 60 10.11 -33.07 -28.55
C GLN A 60 10.40 -31.84 -27.68
N LEU A 61 11.67 -31.62 -27.31
CA LEU A 61 12.09 -30.51 -26.45
C LEU A 61 12.72 -29.36 -27.24
N VAL A 62 13.22 -29.66 -28.45
CA VAL A 62 13.86 -28.69 -29.34
C VAL A 62 12.88 -27.60 -29.75
N GLY A 63 13.27 -26.33 -29.57
CA GLY A 63 12.49 -25.16 -29.99
C GLY A 63 11.41 -24.74 -29.00
N ARG A 64 11.14 -25.51 -27.93
CA ARG A 64 10.18 -25.10 -26.89
C ARG A 64 10.63 -23.80 -26.21
N PHE A 65 11.92 -23.67 -25.90
CA PHE A 65 12.48 -22.44 -25.33
C PHE A 65 12.32 -21.28 -26.31
N SER A 66 12.67 -21.48 -27.58
CA SER A 66 12.48 -20.47 -28.63
C SER A 66 11.03 -20.00 -28.76
N VAL A 67 10.05 -20.91 -28.71
CA VAL A 67 8.60 -20.57 -28.74
C VAL A 67 8.17 -19.81 -27.49
N ALA A 68 8.62 -20.21 -26.30
CA ALA A 68 8.32 -19.52 -25.06
C ALA A 68 8.91 -18.10 -25.05
N VAL A 69 10.16 -17.95 -25.45
CA VAL A 69 10.83 -16.66 -25.61
C VAL A 69 10.07 -15.76 -26.59
N ALA A 70 9.76 -16.26 -27.79
CA ALA A 70 9.01 -15.50 -28.78
C ALA A 70 7.64 -15.06 -28.25
N THR A 71 6.97 -15.92 -27.48
CA THR A 71 5.68 -15.60 -26.87
C THR A 71 5.79 -14.53 -25.79
N VAL A 72 6.79 -14.63 -24.91
CA VAL A 72 7.05 -13.62 -23.87
C VAL A 72 7.44 -12.27 -24.48
N LEU A 73 8.34 -12.26 -25.46
CA LEU A 73 8.75 -11.03 -26.16
C LEU A 73 7.57 -10.39 -26.90
N ARG A 74 6.68 -11.18 -27.49
CA ARG A 74 5.44 -10.68 -28.10
C ARG A 74 4.52 -10.02 -27.06
N ARG A 75 4.29 -10.66 -25.91
CA ARG A 75 3.48 -10.08 -24.82
C ARG A 75 4.10 -8.81 -24.24
N LEU A 76 5.44 -8.74 -24.17
CA LEU A 76 6.16 -7.51 -23.80
C LEU A 76 5.97 -6.42 -24.84
N HIS A 77 6.09 -6.75 -26.13
CA HIS A 77 5.87 -5.82 -27.23
C HIS A 77 4.43 -5.27 -27.25
N GLU A 78 3.45 -6.08 -26.90
CA GLU A 78 2.05 -5.67 -26.80
C GLU A 78 1.75 -4.87 -25.51
N GLY A 79 2.72 -4.71 -24.61
CA GLY A 79 2.52 -4.01 -23.32
C GLY A 79 1.60 -4.79 -22.37
N VAL A 80 1.61 -6.12 -22.45
CA VAL A 80 0.63 -6.97 -21.78
C VAL A 80 1.18 -7.54 -20.46
N LEU A 81 2.50 -7.68 -20.32
CA LEU A 81 3.11 -8.07 -19.05
C LEU A 81 3.16 -6.91 -18.03
N PRO A 82 2.95 -7.17 -16.73
CA PRO A 82 2.89 -6.20 -15.63
C PRO A 82 4.23 -5.58 -15.21
N VAL A 83 5.05 -5.16 -16.18
CA VAL A 83 6.26 -4.38 -15.91
C VAL A 83 5.86 -2.96 -15.51
N HIS A 84 6.43 -2.46 -14.42
CA HIS A 84 6.06 -1.16 -13.87
C HIS A 84 6.30 -0.01 -14.88
N PRO A 85 5.37 0.95 -15.09
CA PRO A 85 5.47 2.00 -16.11
C PRO A 85 6.67 2.96 -15.98
N ARG A 86 7.35 2.99 -14.84
CA ARG A 86 8.57 3.77 -14.66
C ARG A 86 9.82 3.10 -15.19
N GLU A 87 9.81 1.78 -15.32
CA GLU A 87 10.96 1.04 -15.80
C GLU A 87 11.04 1.22 -17.32
N PRO A 88 12.08 1.88 -17.86
CA PRO A 88 12.23 2.03 -19.32
C PRO A 88 12.55 0.69 -20.00
N PHE A 89 13.09 -0.26 -19.24
CA PHE A 89 13.45 -1.60 -19.70
C PHE A 89 12.86 -2.68 -18.79
N VAL A 90 12.61 -3.85 -19.35
CA VAL A 90 12.09 -5.01 -18.63
C VAL A 90 13.18 -5.56 -17.72
N PRO A 91 12.93 -5.72 -16.40
CA PRO A 91 13.90 -6.35 -15.51
C PRO A 91 14.26 -7.75 -16.00
N LEU A 92 15.56 -8.06 -16.08
CA LEU A 92 16.02 -9.31 -16.67
C LEU A 92 15.56 -10.54 -15.87
N ALA A 93 15.54 -10.45 -14.54
CA ALA A 93 14.96 -11.48 -13.67
C ALA A 93 13.48 -11.75 -13.99
N TYR A 94 12.71 -10.68 -14.25
CA TYR A 94 11.31 -10.80 -14.64
C TYR A 94 11.13 -11.45 -16.02
N LEU A 95 11.98 -11.08 -16.99
CA LEU A 95 12.00 -11.68 -18.32
C LEU A 95 12.27 -13.19 -18.23
N ARG A 96 13.33 -13.58 -17.51
CA ARG A 96 13.70 -14.97 -17.25
C ARG A 96 12.55 -15.76 -16.64
N ASP A 97 11.97 -15.25 -15.56
CA ASP A 97 10.89 -15.94 -14.85
C ASP A 97 9.64 -16.08 -15.73
N SER A 98 9.39 -15.09 -16.60
CA SER A 98 8.30 -15.15 -17.57
C SER A 98 8.53 -16.22 -18.64
N ILE A 99 9.76 -16.35 -19.15
CA ILE A 99 10.14 -17.42 -20.09
C ILE A 99 9.99 -18.80 -19.44
N ARG A 100 10.53 -18.97 -18.22
CA ARG A 100 10.42 -20.22 -17.46
C ARG A 100 8.97 -20.63 -17.23
N ARG A 101 8.08 -19.68 -16.95
CA ARG A 101 6.64 -19.95 -16.80
C ARG A 101 5.99 -20.36 -18.11
N GLU A 102 6.27 -19.65 -19.20
CA GLU A 102 5.67 -19.97 -20.51
C GLU A 102 6.10 -21.36 -20.99
N LEU A 103 7.34 -21.78 -20.71
CA LEU A 103 7.84 -23.13 -20.98
C LEU A 103 7.02 -24.22 -20.28
N THR A 104 6.62 -23.98 -19.03
CA THR A 104 5.76 -24.90 -18.26
C THR A 104 4.36 -24.97 -18.85
N LEU A 105 3.81 -23.84 -19.33
CA LEU A 105 2.47 -23.78 -19.89
C LEU A 105 2.33 -24.45 -21.26
N THR A 106 3.35 -24.37 -22.11
CA THR A 106 3.28 -24.83 -23.52
C THR A 106 3.61 -26.30 -23.73
N GLY A 107 4.11 -27.04 -22.72
CA GLY A 107 4.51 -28.44 -22.94
C GLY A 107 4.38 -29.38 -21.75
N GLY A 108 3.41 -29.14 -20.86
CA GLY A 108 2.89 -30.09 -19.86
C GLY A 108 3.81 -30.40 -18.67
N THR A 109 5.07 -30.73 -18.94
CA THR A 109 6.10 -31.02 -17.94
C THR A 109 7.06 -29.82 -17.84
N PRO A 110 7.30 -29.27 -16.63
CA PRO A 110 8.32 -28.25 -16.42
C PRO A 110 9.70 -28.82 -16.75
N PHE A 111 10.59 -28.02 -17.33
CA PHE A 111 12.00 -28.41 -17.41
C PHE A 111 12.58 -28.51 -15.99
N PRO A 112 13.31 -29.58 -15.68
CA PRO A 112 14.15 -29.64 -14.50
C PRO A 112 15.01 -28.38 -14.37
N GLU A 113 15.17 -27.89 -13.14
CA GLU A 113 15.95 -26.68 -12.84
C GLU A 113 17.39 -26.76 -13.34
N HIS A 114 17.94 -27.97 -13.44
CA HIS A 114 19.29 -28.18 -13.94
C HIS A 114 19.46 -27.98 -15.45
N PHE A 115 18.38 -27.88 -16.22
CA PHE A 115 18.45 -27.54 -17.64
C PHE A 115 18.53 -26.04 -17.89
N PHE A 116 18.34 -25.18 -16.88
CA PHE A 116 18.39 -23.73 -17.08
C PHE A 116 19.80 -23.19 -16.77
N VAL A 117 20.34 -22.39 -17.71
CA VAL A 117 21.56 -21.60 -17.53
C VAL A 117 21.12 -20.14 -17.41
N ASP A 118 21.48 -19.50 -16.31
CA ASP A 118 21.08 -18.13 -16.00
C ASP A 118 22.26 -17.33 -15.44
N GLU A 119 22.65 -16.30 -16.17
CA GLU A 119 23.66 -15.34 -15.76
C GLU A 119 23.05 -13.95 -15.67
N LEU A 120 22.85 -13.50 -14.43
CA LEU A 120 22.42 -12.14 -14.10
C LEU A 120 23.58 -11.39 -13.42
N PRO A 121 23.80 -10.10 -13.72
CA PRO A 121 24.68 -9.26 -12.91
C PRO A 121 24.19 -9.26 -11.45
N ARG A 122 25.02 -9.69 -10.50
CA ARG A 122 24.66 -9.82 -9.07
C ARG A 122 24.62 -8.50 -8.29
N ALA A 123 24.77 -7.36 -8.97
CA ALA A 123 24.53 -6.03 -8.41
C ALA A 123 23.46 -5.34 -9.24
N ARG A 124 22.68 -4.39 -8.67
CA ARG A 124 21.73 -3.55 -9.42
C ARG A 124 22.37 -3.18 -10.76
N PRO A 125 21.92 -3.73 -11.90
CA PRO A 125 22.61 -3.50 -13.16
C PRO A 125 22.63 -2.00 -13.41
N ARG A 126 23.69 -1.47 -14.05
CA ARG A 126 23.47 -0.34 -14.95
C ARG A 126 22.29 -0.76 -15.82
N ALA A 127 21.13 -0.14 -15.64
CA ALA A 127 19.82 -0.64 -16.07
C ALA A 127 19.95 -1.42 -17.38
N GLY A 128 19.96 -2.76 -17.31
CA GLY A 128 20.29 -3.60 -18.46
C GLY A 128 19.29 -3.33 -19.59
N ARG A 129 19.75 -2.66 -20.64
CA ARG A 129 18.89 -2.05 -21.66
C ARG A 129 18.48 -3.05 -22.75
N PHE A 130 18.07 -4.25 -22.34
CA PHE A 130 17.90 -5.37 -23.28
C PHE A 130 16.54 -5.35 -23.99
N VAL A 131 15.46 -5.11 -23.23
CA VAL A 131 14.09 -5.13 -23.76
C VAL A 131 13.36 -3.90 -23.28
N VAL A 132 12.86 -3.09 -24.22
CA VAL A 132 12.10 -1.86 -23.89
C VAL A 132 10.76 -2.23 -23.26
N ASN A 133 10.41 -1.55 -22.18
CA ASN A 133 9.09 -1.67 -21.58
C ASN A 133 8.07 -0.84 -22.40
N ARG A 134 7.08 -1.51 -23.01
CA ARG A 134 6.03 -0.83 -23.78
C ARG A 134 4.96 -0.16 -22.91
N ARG A 135 4.88 -0.51 -21.62
CA ARG A 135 4.09 0.22 -20.63
C ARG A 135 4.84 1.45 -20.09
N TYR A 136 6.04 1.74 -20.59
CA TYR A 136 6.76 2.94 -20.20
C TYR A 136 5.93 4.16 -20.55
N GLU A 137 5.63 4.99 -19.55
CA GLU A 137 4.91 6.24 -19.74
C GLU A 137 5.78 7.19 -20.57
N PRO A 138 5.46 7.53 -21.83
CA PRO A 138 6.31 8.41 -22.63
C PRO A 138 6.22 9.87 -22.18
N ASP A 139 5.06 10.29 -21.64
CA ASP A 139 4.85 11.66 -21.22
C ASP A 139 5.83 12.04 -20.11
N VAL A 140 6.54 13.13 -20.32
CA VAL A 140 7.58 13.60 -19.39
C VAL A 140 6.91 14.05 -18.10
N GLN A 141 5.72 14.65 -18.17
CA GLN A 141 5.02 15.16 -16.99
C GLN A 141 4.44 14.01 -16.14
N ALA A 142 3.71 13.08 -16.75
CA ALA A 142 3.22 11.89 -16.05
C ALA A 142 4.35 11.03 -15.49
N ARG A 143 5.48 10.89 -16.21
CA ARG A 143 6.70 10.28 -15.65
C ARG A 143 7.29 11.07 -14.52
N TYR A 144 7.34 12.39 -14.63
CA TYR A 144 7.86 13.25 -13.58
C TYR A 144 7.01 13.15 -12.33
N GLU A 145 5.69 13.06 -12.45
CA GLU A 145 4.76 12.89 -11.33
C GLU A 145 4.85 11.50 -10.69
N LEU A 146 4.87 10.44 -11.51
CA LEU A 146 5.18 9.09 -11.02
C LEU A 146 6.57 9.06 -10.38
N ALA A 147 7.54 9.75 -11.00
CA ALA A 147 8.91 9.86 -10.55
C ALA A 147 9.01 10.48 -9.17
N GLN A 148 8.38 11.64 -9.03
CA GLN A 148 8.23 12.38 -7.79
C GLN A 148 7.46 11.58 -6.75
N ASP A 149 6.43 10.82 -7.12
CA ASP A 149 5.67 10.03 -6.14
C ASP A 149 6.52 8.88 -5.57
N ASP A 150 7.22 8.08 -6.38
CA ASP A 150 8.11 7.06 -5.78
C ASP A 150 9.46 7.61 -5.31
N GLN A 151 9.94 8.77 -5.80
CA GLN A 151 11.08 9.46 -5.17
C GLN A 151 10.68 9.99 -3.80
N ALA A 152 9.49 10.55 -3.67
CA ALA A 152 8.95 10.98 -2.41
C ALA A 152 8.70 9.78 -1.49
N ARG A 153 8.16 8.65 -1.99
CA ARG A 153 8.05 7.44 -1.18
C ARG A 153 9.40 6.88 -0.77
N ALA A 154 10.36 6.78 -1.69
CA ALA A 154 11.71 6.34 -1.38
C ALA A 154 12.38 7.27 -0.36
N PHE A 155 12.17 8.57 -0.48
CA PHE A 155 12.60 9.57 0.50
C PHE A 155 11.91 9.38 1.85
N LEU A 156 10.59 9.17 1.89
CA LEU A 156 9.85 8.88 3.12
C LEU A 156 10.28 7.54 3.75
N GLU A 157 10.57 6.53 2.93
CA GLU A 157 11.14 5.25 3.35
C GLU A 157 12.56 5.42 3.88
N GLU A 158 13.39 6.27 3.27
CA GLU A 158 14.73 6.61 3.74
C GLU A 158 14.68 7.37 5.08
N LEU A 159 13.77 8.33 5.23
CA LEU A 159 13.50 8.99 6.52
C LEU A 159 13.08 7.99 7.60
N GLY A 160 12.34 6.95 7.21
CA GLY A 160 11.94 5.83 8.07
C GLY A 160 12.97 4.71 8.18
N GLY A 161 14.11 4.77 7.46
CA GLY A 161 15.02 3.64 7.26
C GLY A 161 15.68 3.14 8.54
N GLY A 162 15.74 3.98 9.57
CA GLY A 162 16.21 3.63 10.92
C GLY A 162 15.09 3.26 11.91
N ALA A 163 13.83 3.23 11.48
CA ALA A 163 12.65 3.03 12.33
C ALA A 163 11.78 1.88 11.78
N PRO A 164 12.10 0.61 12.09
CA PRO A 164 11.27 -0.52 11.70
C PRO A 164 9.82 -0.35 12.19
N ALA A 165 8.85 -0.84 11.41
CA ALA A 165 7.41 -0.70 11.64
C ALA A 165 6.83 0.74 11.56
N LEU A 166 7.66 1.76 11.33
CA LEU A 166 7.20 3.11 10.99
C LEU A 166 6.83 3.19 9.51
N ASP A 167 5.52 3.24 9.21
CA ASP A 167 5.04 3.49 7.84
C ASP A 167 4.93 5.00 7.59
N VAL A 168 6.07 5.64 7.30
CA VAL A 168 6.14 7.10 7.07
C VAL A 168 5.23 7.52 5.93
N ALA A 169 5.18 6.73 4.85
CA ALA A 169 4.33 7.02 3.70
C ALA A 169 2.84 7.00 4.07
N HIS A 170 2.40 6.07 4.92
CA HIS A 170 1.04 6.09 5.48
C HIS A 170 0.79 7.33 6.30
N TYR A 171 1.59 7.61 7.34
CA TYR A 171 1.36 8.77 8.20
C TYR A 171 1.36 10.09 7.42
N PHE A 172 2.36 10.28 6.55
CA PHE A 172 2.48 11.48 5.72
C PHE A 172 1.27 11.66 4.80
N SER A 173 0.92 10.64 4.00
CA SER A 173 -0.19 10.73 3.03
C SER A 173 -1.54 11.02 3.71
N ARG A 174 -1.77 10.45 4.91
CA ARG A 174 -2.97 10.73 5.71
C ARG A 174 -2.97 12.15 6.27
N ALA A 175 -1.83 12.62 6.77
CA ALA A 175 -1.68 13.99 7.26
C ALA A 175 -1.86 15.04 6.17
N VAL A 176 -1.27 14.86 4.98
CA VAL A 176 -1.43 15.84 3.89
C VAL A 176 -2.79 15.74 3.19
N ALA A 177 -3.54 14.64 3.41
CA ALA A 177 -4.79 14.29 2.73
C ALA A 177 -4.67 14.31 1.19
N ARG A 178 -3.61 13.71 0.67
CA ARG A 178 -3.32 13.60 -0.77
C ARG A 178 -2.93 12.16 -1.13
N PRO A 179 -3.26 11.70 -2.34
CA PRO A 179 -2.82 10.39 -2.82
C PRO A 179 -1.33 10.37 -3.17
N THR A 180 -0.74 11.52 -3.52
CA THR A 180 0.69 11.65 -3.80
C THR A 180 1.48 12.03 -2.56
N ALA A 181 2.70 11.52 -2.46
CA ALA A 181 3.60 11.71 -1.33
C ALA A 181 4.42 13.01 -1.40
N ASN A 182 4.08 13.99 -2.25
CA ASN A 182 4.90 15.20 -2.46
C ASN A 182 5.18 15.95 -1.13
N PRO A 183 6.43 15.92 -0.61
CA PRO A 183 6.80 16.47 0.69
C PRO A 183 6.64 17.99 0.78
N HIS A 184 6.71 18.68 -0.35
CA HIS A 184 6.64 20.14 -0.43
C HIS A 184 5.23 20.67 -0.71
N GLY A 185 4.26 19.77 -0.84
CA GLY A 185 2.86 20.15 -1.03
C GLY A 185 2.23 20.79 0.20
N PRO A 186 1.14 21.55 0.03
CA PRO A 186 0.36 22.04 1.17
C PRO A 186 -0.29 20.87 1.92
N ILE A 187 -0.39 21.02 3.24
CA ILE A 187 -1.19 20.13 4.09
C ILE A 187 -2.66 20.49 3.88
N LEU A 188 -3.41 19.61 3.21
CA LEU A 188 -4.82 19.85 2.93
C LEU A 188 -5.73 19.44 4.07
N PHE A 189 -5.34 18.43 4.86
CA PHE A 189 -6.14 18.01 6.00
C PHE A 189 -6.32 19.18 6.96
N SER A 190 -7.59 19.51 7.21
CA SER A 190 -8.00 20.34 8.34
C SER A 190 -9.14 19.68 9.07
N GLY A 191 -9.27 20.04 10.33
CA GLY A 191 -10.21 19.44 11.25
C GLY A 191 -9.47 18.75 12.38
N ARG A 192 -10.23 18.32 13.39
CA ARG A 192 -9.69 17.69 14.60
C ARG A 192 -8.66 18.54 15.34
N THR A 193 -8.76 19.87 15.23
CA THR A 193 -7.77 20.80 15.82
C THR A 193 -7.80 20.75 17.34
N THR A 194 -8.99 20.60 17.95
CA THR A 194 -9.14 20.40 19.40
C THR A 194 -8.49 19.10 19.85
N GLU A 195 -8.75 18.00 19.14
CA GLU A 195 -8.18 16.69 19.46
C GLU A 195 -6.66 16.70 19.28
N LEU A 196 -6.15 17.28 18.20
CA LEU A 196 -4.72 17.45 17.94
C LEU A 196 -4.05 18.22 19.08
N ALA A 197 -4.57 19.40 19.43
CA ALA A 197 -4.03 20.21 20.53
C ALA A 197 -4.05 19.46 21.87
N THR A 198 -5.09 18.66 22.13
CA THR A 198 -5.20 17.87 23.35
C THR A 198 -4.11 16.78 23.41
N HIS A 199 -3.85 16.11 22.29
CA HIS A 199 -2.81 15.08 22.22
C HIS A 199 -1.40 15.68 22.25
N GLU A 200 -1.17 16.81 21.58
CA GLU A 200 0.11 17.53 21.63
C GLU A 200 0.42 18.04 23.04
N ALA A 201 -0.57 18.62 23.74
CA ALA A 201 -0.40 19.04 25.13
C ALA A 201 0.01 17.87 26.02
N TRP A 202 -0.65 16.73 25.89
CA TRP A 202 -0.33 15.52 26.65
C TRP A 202 1.06 14.93 26.32
N LEU A 203 1.48 14.97 25.05
CA LEU A 203 2.83 14.56 24.65
C LEU A 203 3.92 15.51 25.17
N ALA A 204 3.59 16.79 25.39
CA ALA A 204 4.50 17.78 25.92
C ALA A 204 4.64 17.76 27.45
N GLU A 205 3.76 17.07 28.19
CA GLU A 205 3.80 16.97 29.65
C GLU A 205 5.07 16.23 30.12
N PRO A 206 6.01 16.85 30.86
CA PRO A 206 7.26 16.17 31.27
C PRO A 206 7.05 14.96 32.19
N ALA A 207 6.00 15.01 33.01
CA ALA A 207 5.61 13.95 33.92
C ALA A 207 4.12 13.63 33.69
N PRO A 208 3.80 12.62 32.87
CA PRO A 208 2.42 12.34 32.51
C PRO A 208 1.67 11.78 33.72
N THR A 209 0.46 12.29 33.92
CA THR A 209 -0.46 11.79 34.96
C THR A 209 -1.20 10.53 34.52
N THR A 210 -1.29 10.30 33.21
CA THR A 210 -1.99 9.17 32.58
C THR A 210 -1.07 8.48 31.59
N ALA A 211 -1.14 7.14 31.57
CA ALA A 211 -0.30 6.33 30.69
C ALA A 211 -0.96 6.17 29.32
N LEU A 212 -2.29 6.20 29.24
CA LEU A 212 -3.03 5.77 28.06
C LEU A 212 -3.91 6.87 27.46
N ARG A 213 -3.80 7.02 26.13
CA ARG A 213 -4.82 7.65 25.31
C ARG A 213 -5.24 6.73 24.17
N VAL A 214 -6.54 6.70 23.88
CA VAL A 214 -7.10 5.91 22.78
C VAL A 214 -7.88 6.83 21.85
N VAL A 215 -7.52 6.82 20.57
CA VAL A 215 -8.29 7.48 19.51
C VAL A 215 -9.17 6.43 18.84
N THR A 216 -10.48 6.62 18.90
CA THR A 216 -11.44 5.72 18.28
C THR A 216 -12.40 6.46 17.35
N GLY A 217 -13.03 5.72 16.46
CA GLY A 217 -14.08 6.21 15.58
C GLY A 217 -14.25 5.35 14.33
N GLN A 218 -15.31 5.65 13.58
CA GLN A 218 -15.66 4.95 12.34
C GLN A 218 -14.57 5.08 11.26
N PRO A 219 -14.46 4.11 10.33
CA PRO A 219 -13.47 4.17 9.25
C PRO A 219 -13.63 5.44 8.41
N GLY A 220 -12.55 6.22 8.23
CA GLY A 220 -12.61 7.45 7.43
C GLY A 220 -13.02 8.73 8.19
N VAL A 221 -13.17 8.67 9.52
CA VAL A 221 -13.56 9.82 10.36
C VAL A 221 -12.41 10.82 10.61
N GLY A 222 -11.20 10.53 10.12
CA GLY A 222 -9.99 11.35 10.28
C GLY A 222 -8.98 10.83 11.30
N LYS A 223 -9.15 9.62 11.85
CA LYS A 223 -8.24 9.03 12.87
C LYS A 223 -6.78 8.95 12.43
N SER A 224 -6.49 8.26 11.33
CA SER A 224 -5.10 8.14 10.84
C SER A 224 -4.54 9.46 10.32
N ALA A 225 -5.39 10.42 9.93
CA ALA A 225 -4.94 11.76 9.57
C ALA A 225 -4.51 12.55 10.83
N LEU A 226 -5.30 12.49 11.91
CA LEU A 226 -4.95 13.04 13.21
C LEU A 226 -3.64 12.43 13.75
N LEU A 227 -3.53 11.10 13.75
CA LEU A 227 -2.31 10.41 14.18
C LEU A 227 -1.13 10.71 13.24
N GLY A 228 -1.37 10.83 11.94
CA GLY A 228 -0.37 11.26 10.96
C GLY A 228 0.16 12.66 11.25
N MET A 229 -0.70 13.62 11.58
CA MET A 229 -0.27 14.97 11.97
C MET A 229 0.62 14.95 13.21
N ILE A 230 0.24 14.17 14.23
CA ILE A 230 1.01 13.99 15.47
C ILE A 230 2.38 13.38 15.16
N VAL A 231 2.40 12.23 14.46
CA VAL A 231 3.64 11.50 14.18
C VAL A 231 4.57 12.31 13.28
N CYS A 232 4.06 12.91 12.19
CA CYS A 232 4.87 13.74 11.30
C CYS A 232 5.47 14.97 11.99
N ALA A 233 4.79 15.55 12.99
CA ALA A 233 5.29 16.71 13.71
C ALA A 233 6.25 16.33 14.86
N ALA A 234 5.95 15.26 15.60
CA ALA A 234 6.63 14.90 16.83
C ALA A 234 7.81 13.93 16.66
N HIS A 235 7.78 13.05 15.64
CA HIS A 235 8.77 11.97 15.50
C HIS A 235 10.15 12.51 15.09
N PRO A 236 11.24 12.14 15.79
CA PRO A 236 12.59 12.67 15.54
C PRO A 236 13.08 12.46 14.10
N SER A 237 12.92 11.26 13.54
CA SER A 237 13.33 10.96 12.14
C SER A 237 12.55 11.73 11.07
N LEU A 238 11.41 12.32 11.44
CA LEU A 238 10.55 13.10 10.53
C LEU A 238 10.75 14.61 10.69
N ALA A 239 11.70 15.03 11.53
CA ALA A 239 11.98 16.43 11.81
C ALA A 239 12.29 17.29 10.56
N GLY A 240 12.77 16.65 9.48
CA GLY A 240 13.08 17.29 8.20
C GLY A 240 11.87 17.51 7.28
N LEU A 241 10.67 17.03 7.64
CA LEU A 241 9.47 17.29 6.86
C LEU A 241 9.04 18.76 7.00
N PRO A 242 8.96 19.52 5.90
CA PRO A 242 8.46 20.89 5.96
C PRO A 242 6.96 20.88 6.33
N ASN A 243 6.49 21.98 6.91
CA ASN A 243 5.07 22.23 7.25
C ASN A 243 4.50 21.50 8.47
N PHE A 244 5.23 20.58 9.10
CA PHE A 244 4.82 19.92 10.34
C PHE A 244 5.53 20.54 11.55
N THR A 245 4.85 21.48 12.22
CA THR A 245 5.37 22.16 13.41
C THR A 245 4.59 21.75 14.64
N THR A 246 5.29 21.43 15.73
CA THR A 246 4.68 21.18 17.04
C THR A 246 5.64 21.61 18.14
N THR A 247 5.10 22.02 19.28
CA THR A 247 5.87 22.25 20.51
C THR A 247 6.18 20.96 21.26
N ALA A 248 5.53 19.85 20.90
CA ALA A 248 5.69 18.54 21.54
C ALA A 248 6.70 17.65 20.80
N ARG A 249 7.70 18.24 20.14
CA ARG A 249 8.72 17.48 19.39
C ARG A 249 9.59 16.67 20.35
N GLN A 250 9.79 15.41 20.03
CA GLN A 250 10.47 14.44 20.90
C GLN A 250 11.93 14.28 20.48
N GLN A 251 12.77 13.77 21.38
CA GLN A 251 14.16 13.44 21.05
C GLN A 251 14.29 11.98 20.56
N PRO A 252 15.38 11.64 19.84
CA PRO A 252 15.70 10.24 19.54
C PRO A 252 15.72 9.38 20.81
N GLY A 253 15.09 8.21 20.76
CA GLY A 253 14.94 7.33 21.92
C GLY A 253 13.73 7.61 22.83
N GLU A 254 13.02 8.73 22.63
CA GLU A 254 11.87 9.12 23.45
C GLU A 254 10.53 8.87 22.77
N PHE A 255 10.52 8.54 21.48
CA PHE A 255 9.28 8.38 20.71
C PHE A 255 9.39 7.22 19.74
N ALA A 256 8.36 6.37 19.76
CA ALA A 256 8.17 5.32 18.78
C ALA A 256 6.79 5.42 18.17
N ALA A 257 6.68 5.24 16.86
CA ALA A 257 5.40 5.12 16.16
C ALA A 257 5.39 3.87 15.27
N VAL A 258 4.30 3.12 15.35
CA VAL A 258 4.08 1.91 14.56
C VAL A 258 2.71 1.93 13.89
N HIS A 259 2.70 1.60 12.61
CA HIS A 259 1.47 1.30 11.89
C HIS A 259 1.25 -0.20 11.94
N ALA A 260 0.38 -0.66 12.85
CA ALA A 260 0.23 -2.07 13.20
C ALA A 260 -0.42 -2.92 12.08
N ARG A 261 -0.94 -2.29 11.03
CA ARG A 261 -1.64 -2.96 9.93
C ARG A 261 -0.78 -4.07 9.31
N GLY A 262 -1.29 -5.30 9.38
CA GLY A 262 -0.62 -6.47 8.82
C GLY A 262 0.67 -6.88 9.55
N LEU A 263 0.94 -6.32 10.73
CA LEU A 263 2.09 -6.70 11.55
C LEU A 263 1.69 -7.72 12.61
N LEU A 264 2.63 -8.60 12.94
CA LEU A 264 2.62 -9.46 14.12
C LEU A 264 3.16 -8.69 15.34
N VAL A 265 2.84 -9.17 16.55
CA VAL A 265 3.29 -8.54 17.80
C VAL A 265 4.82 -8.43 17.89
N GLN A 266 5.55 -9.43 17.40
CA GLN A 266 7.02 -9.43 17.41
C GLN A 266 7.60 -8.33 16.51
N GLN A 267 6.94 -8.02 15.39
CA GLN A 267 7.38 -6.96 14.48
C GLN A 267 7.13 -5.58 15.11
N VAL A 268 6.01 -5.42 15.83
CA VAL A 268 5.74 -4.20 16.62
C VAL A 268 6.75 -4.04 17.75
N VAL A 269 7.02 -5.10 18.51
CA VAL A 269 8.04 -5.10 19.59
C VAL A 269 9.40 -4.68 19.06
N HIS A 270 9.86 -5.29 17.96
CA HIS A 270 11.15 -4.96 17.36
C HIS A 270 11.19 -3.50 16.86
N GLY A 271 10.12 -3.03 16.23
CA GLY A 271 10.01 -1.64 15.78
C GLY A 271 10.07 -0.63 16.93
N VAL A 272 9.35 -0.87 18.01
CA VAL A 272 9.38 -0.03 19.21
C VAL A 272 10.77 -0.05 19.87
N ALA A 273 11.35 -1.23 20.07
CA ALA A 273 12.68 -1.36 20.68
C ALA A 273 13.73 -0.57 19.89
N ALA A 274 13.77 -0.74 18.57
CA ALA A 274 14.70 -0.04 17.70
C ALA A 274 14.54 1.49 17.75
N GLN A 275 13.30 2.00 17.70
CA GLN A 275 13.02 3.43 17.73
C GLN A 275 13.33 4.07 19.10
N LEU A 276 13.17 3.32 20.19
CA LEU A 276 13.52 3.75 21.54
C LEU A 276 15.01 3.56 21.87
N GLY A 277 15.82 3.04 20.95
CA GLY A 277 17.24 2.77 21.20
C GLY A 277 17.50 1.68 22.25
N ILE A 278 16.53 0.78 22.43
CA ILE A 278 16.61 -0.37 23.32
C ILE A 278 17.35 -1.50 22.59
N ASP A 279 17.97 -2.40 23.34
CA ASP A 279 18.77 -3.54 22.85
C ASP A 279 18.13 -4.22 21.61
N PRO A 280 18.84 -4.28 20.46
CA PRO A 280 18.33 -4.88 19.23
C PRO A 280 18.08 -6.39 19.34
N ASP A 281 18.61 -7.06 20.37
CA ASP A 281 18.39 -8.48 20.60
C ASP A 281 17.07 -8.81 21.29
N ILE A 282 16.25 -7.82 21.66
CA ILE A 282 14.90 -8.06 22.17
C ILE A 282 14.06 -8.83 21.13
N ARG A 283 13.54 -10.00 21.55
CA ARG A 283 12.73 -10.91 20.73
C ARG A 283 11.28 -11.04 21.21
N SER A 284 10.95 -10.53 22.39
CA SER A 284 9.61 -10.70 22.99
C SER A 284 9.05 -9.43 23.64
N ALA A 285 7.72 -9.38 23.77
CA ALA A 285 7.04 -8.28 24.45
C ALA A 285 7.48 -8.17 25.92
N ALA A 286 7.69 -9.30 26.61
CA ALA A 286 8.12 -9.33 28.01
C ALA A 286 9.51 -8.70 28.21
N GLU A 287 10.45 -8.95 27.30
CA GLU A 287 11.77 -8.32 27.31
C GLU A 287 11.67 -6.81 27.09
N LEU A 288 10.86 -6.36 26.12
CA LEU A 288 10.61 -4.94 25.88
C LEU A 288 10.01 -4.23 27.10
N ILE A 289 8.98 -4.83 27.70
CA ILE A 289 8.32 -4.31 28.90
C ILE A 289 9.32 -4.19 30.04
N SER A 290 10.17 -5.22 30.24
CA SER A 290 11.19 -5.22 31.28
C SER A 290 12.24 -4.13 31.04
N ALA A 291 12.68 -3.94 29.80
CA ALA A 291 13.64 -2.90 29.43
C ALA A 291 13.09 -1.48 29.66
N ILE A 292 11.83 -1.24 29.29
CA ILE A 292 11.15 0.05 29.53
C ILE A 292 11.01 0.33 31.03
N ALA A 293 10.63 -0.68 31.84
CA ALA A 293 10.49 -0.53 33.29
C ALA A 293 11.81 -0.27 34.02
N ALA A 294 12.92 -0.83 33.50
CA ALA A 294 14.26 -0.70 34.06
C ALA A 294 14.94 0.65 33.76
N ALA A 295 14.31 1.53 32.97
CA ALA A 295 14.88 2.82 32.63
C ALA A 295 15.16 3.68 33.89
N PRO A 296 16.28 4.44 33.92
CA PRO A 296 16.64 5.31 35.04
C PRO A 296 15.54 6.30 35.43
N ALA A 297 15.47 6.71 36.69
CA ALA A 297 14.40 7.59 37.20
C ALA A 297 14.38 8.98 36.53
N ASP A 298 15.56 9.46 36.13
CA ASP A 298 15.81 10.73 35.44
C ASP A 298 15.65 10.62 33.92
N ALA A 299 15.53 9.41 33.37
CA ALA A 299 15.29 9.22 31.95
C ALA A 299 13.90 9.75 31.55
N PRO A 300 13.76 10.36 30.37
CA PRO A 300 12.48 10.78 29.81
C PRO A 300 11.52 9.60 29.71
N VAL A 301 10.23 9.84 29.93
CA VAL A 301 9.16 8.84 29.72
C VAL A 301 8.92 8.72 28.22
N PRO A 302 9.21 7.57 27.58
CA PRO A 302 9.00 7.43 26.14
C PRO A 302 7.52 7.42 25.79
N SER A 303 7.20 7.91 24.61
CA SER A 303 5.83 7.88 24.06
C SER A 303 5.76 6.93 22.87
N ILE A 304 4.77 6.04 22.90
CA ILE A 304 4.58 4.97 21.91
C ILE A 304 3.23 5.20 21.23
N VAL A 305 3.23 5.35 19.91
CA VAL A 305 2.03 5.50 19.08
C VAL A 305 1.78 4.21 18.31
N VAL A 306 0.58 3.65 18.42
CA VAL A 306 0.16 2.45 17.68
C VAL A 306 -1.08 2.78 16.86
N ASP A 307 -0.95 2.92 15.54
CA ASP A 307 -2.10 3.13 14.63
C ASP A 307 -2.57 1.81 14.02
N ALA A 308 -3.85 1.76 13.62
CA ALA A 308 -4.51 0.64 12.95
C ALA A 308 -4.37 -0.70 13.70
N LEU A 309 -4.53 -0.69 15.03
CA LEU A 309 -4.51 -1.92 15.85
C LEU A 309 -5.55 -2.94 15.37
N ASP A 310 -6.72 -2.48 14.94
CA ASP A 310 -7.80 -3.31 14.39
C ASP A 310 -7.45 -4.01 13.07
N GLU A 311 -6.36 -3.60 12.40
CA GLU A 311 -5.91 -4.17 11.14
C GLU A 311 -4.61 -5.00 11.29
N ALA A 312 -4.17 -5.27 12.52
CA ALA A 312 -3.01 -6.09 12.83
C ALA A 312 -3.25 -7.59 12.63
N ILE A 313 -2.18 -8.37 12.49
CA ILE A 313 -2.28 -9.84 12.52
C ILE A 313 -2.35 -10.28 13.98
N GLY A 314 -3.49 -10.85 14.39
CA GLY A 314 -3.76 -11.19 15.79
C GLY A 314 -3.91 -9.94 16.68
N PRO A 315 -4.94 -9.09 16.50
CA PRO A 315 -5.12 -7.87 17.29
C PRO A 315 -5.23 -8.12 18.81
N ARG A 316 -5.82 -9.26 19.22
CA ARG A 316 -5.89 -9.66 20.63
C ARG A 316 -4.53 -10.00 21.22
N GLU A 317 -3.64 -10.62 20.46
CA GLU A 317 -2.28 -10.90 20.93
C GLU A 317 -1.51 -9.60 21.19
N HIS A 318 -1.68 -8.59 20.34
CA HIS A 318 -1.11 -7.26 20.58
C HIS A 318 -1.66 -6.64 21.87
N LEU A 319 -2.97 -6.75 22.08
CA LEU A 319 -3.63 -6.23 23.28
C LEU A 319 -3.09 -6.90 24.56
N ASP A 320 -3.12 -8.23 24.59
CA ASP A 320 -2.87 -9.02 25.80
C ASP A 320 -1.37 -9.10 26.14
N LEU A 321 -0.50 -9.26 25.13
CA LEU A 321 0.92 -9.49 25.35
C LEU A 321 1.74 -8.19 25.45
N LEU A 322 1.24 -7.08 24.89
CA LEU A 322 2.00 -5.84 24.78
C LEU A 322 1.25 -4.62 25.35
N LEU A 323 0.09 -4.27 24.80
CA LEU A 323 -0.52 -2.96 25.10
C LEU A 323 -1.06 -2.87 26.53
N LEU A 324 -1.83 -3.85 27.00
CA LEU A 324 -2.35 -3.83 28.38
C LEU A 324 -1.22 -3.90 29.42
N PRO A 325 -0.19 -4.76 29.28
CA PRO A 325 0.97 -4.72 30.14
C PRO A 325 1.69 -3.36 30.17
N LEU A 326 1.85 -2.69 29.02
CA LEU A 326 2.48 -1.36 28.96
C LEU A 326 1.65 -0.27 29.66
N VAL A 327 0.32 -0.34 29.59
CA VAL A 327 -0.57 0.63 30.27
C VAL A 327 -0.44 0.56 31.78
N GLY A 328 -0.29 -0.65 32.34
CA GLY A 328 -0.07 -0.86 33.78
C GLY A 328 1.38 -0.73 34.21
N LEU A 329 2.30 -0.43 33.30
CA LEU A 329 3.73 -0.46 33.58
C LEU A 329 4.17 0.79 34.33
N GLU A 330 4.71 0.58 35.53
CA GLU A 330 5.33 1.62 36.33
C GLU A 330 6.86 1.53 36.26
N ARG A 331 7.53 2.67 36.47
CA ARG A 331 9.00 2.65 36.59
C ARG A 331 9.43 1.90 37.83
N ALA A 332 10.36 0.96 37.68
CA ALA A 332 10.95 0.24 38.81
C ALA A 332 11.61 1.19 39.82
N THR A 333 12.13 2.32 39.34
CA THR A 333 12.83 3.34 40.12
C THR A 333 11.92 4.45 40.66
N ALA A 334 10.64 4.48 40.27
CA ALA A 334 9.67 5.50 40.71
C ALA A 334 8.23 4.94 40.69
N PRO A 335 7.84 4.15 41.72
CA PRO A 335 6.49 3.58 41.83
C PRO A 335 5.39 4.64 41.75
N GLY A 336 4.27 4.31 41.10
CA GLY A 336 3.16 5.22 40.83
C GLY A 336 3.36 6.16 39.64
N ARG A 337 4.51 6.10 38.93
CA ARG A 337 4.73 6.84 37.69
C ARG A 337 4.70 5.90 36.47
N PRO A 338 3.97 6.25 35.39
CA PRO A 338 4.01 5.48 34.15
C PRO A 338 5.44 5.33 33.61
N ALA A 339 5.77 4.12 33.16
CA ALA A 339 7.04 3.85 32.49
C ALA A 339 7.04 4.32 31.04
N CYS A 340 5.87 4.44 30.41
CA CYS A 340 5.70 4.99 29.06
C CYS A 340 4.33 5.69 28.91
N ARG A 341 4.21 6.50 27.85
CA ARG A 341 2.94 7.00 27.33
C ARG A 341 2.52 6.15 26.13
N LEU A 342 1.25 5.78 26.04
CA LEU A 342 0.71 4.97 24.95
C LEU A 342 -0.46 5.70 24.28
N LEU A 343 -0.34 5.97 22.98
CA LEU A 343 -1.40 6.54 22.14
C LEU A 343 -1.84 5.50 21.10
N VAL A 344 -3.06 4.98 21.22
CA VAL A 344 -3.54 3.89 20.38
C VAL A 344 -4.68 4.34 19.47
N GLY A 345 -4.53 4.17 18.17
CA GLY A 345 -5.59 4.28 17.18
C GLY A 345 -6.24 2.94 16.90
N THR A 346 -7.53 2.80 17.21
CA THR A 346 -8.29 1.56 16.94
C THR A 346 -9.76 1.83 16.60
N ARG A 347 -10.49 0.84 16.09
CA ARG A 347 -11.96 0.89 15.96
C ARG A 347 -12.64 0.61 17.30
N ASN A 348 -13.88 1.06 17.46
CA ASN A 348 -14.67 0.85 18.68
C ASN A 348 -15.28 -0.56 18.71
N TRP A 349 -14.44 -1.60 18.68
CA TRP A 349 -14.86 -3.00 18.66
C TRP A 349 -14.85 -3.61 20.05
N ALA A 350 -15.70 -4.62 20.25
CA ALA A 350 -15.87 -5.28 21.55
C ALA A 350 -14.57 -5.92 22.06
N GLU A 351 -13.70 -6.38 21.18
CA GLU A 351 -12.42 -6.97 21.60
C GLU A 351 -11.42 -5.96 22.17
N PHE A 352 -11.53 -4.67 21.81
CA PHE A 352 -10.68 -3.61 22.36
C PHE A 352 -11.29 -2.93 23.60
N ARG A 353 -12.42 -3.44 24.09
CA ARG A 353 -13.12 -2.89 25.26
C ARG A 353 -12.22 -2.77 26.49
N PRO A 354 -11.34 -3.74 26.83
CA PRO A 354 -10.43 -3.59 27.97
C PRO A 354 -9.53 -2.35 27.88
N LEU A 355 -9.02 -2.03 26.67
CA LEU A 355 -8.19 -0.85 26.44
C LEU A 355 -9.03 0.44 26.45
N ILE A 356 -10.20 0.41 25.82
CA ILE A 356 -11.10 1.57 25.71
C ILE A 356 -11.63 1.95 27.10
N ASP A 357 -12.10 0.99 27.88
CA ASP A 357 -12.65 1.25 29.22
C ASP A 357 -11.56 1.80 30.16
N ARG A 358 -10.32 1.31 30.02
CA ARG A 358 -9.17 1.86 30.74
C ARG A 358 -8.89 3.30 30.36
N ALA A 359 -8.91 3.62 29.06
CA ALA A 359 -8.76 4.99 28.58
C ALA A 359 -9.91 5.90 29.06
N VAL A 360 -11.15 5.40 29.14
CA VAL A 360 -12.28 6.14 29.72
C VAL A 360 -12.02 6.46 31.19
N ALA A 361 -11.58 5.47 31.98
CA ALA A 361 -11.30 5.65 33.40
C ALA A 361 -10.18 6.67 33.66
N GLU A 362 -9.19 6.75 32.76
CA GLU A 362 -8.09 7.73 32.81
C GLU A 362 -8.42 9.07 32.12
N GLY A 363 -9.62 9.24 31.55
CA GLY A 363 -9.98 10.44 30.78
C GLY A 363 -9.20 10.59 29.45
N GLY A 364 -8.57 9.52 28.98
CA GLY A 364 -7.76 9.45 27.77
C GLY A 364 -8.49 8.99 26.50
N LEU A 365 -9.81 8.72 26.55
CA LEU A 365 -10.58 8.35 25.35
C LEU A 365 -10.90 9.58 24.48
N CYS A 366 -10.40 9.56 23.25
CA CYS A 366 -10.75 10.48 22.17
C CYS A 366 -11.67 9.76 21.17
N ASN A 367 -12.99 9.91 21.33
CA ASN A 367 -13.98 9.31 20.43
C ASN A 367 -14.38 10.30 19.33
N LEU A 368 -13.88 10.08 18.11
CA LEU A 368 -14.10 10.96 16.96
C LEU A 368 -15.54 10.89 16.40
N ASP A 369 -16.32 9.87 16.80
CA ASP A 369 -17.74 9.72 16.46
C ASP A 369 -18.65 10.54 17.40
N ALA A 370 -18.14 10.94 18.57
CA ALA A 370 -18.88 11.72 19.56
C ALA A 370 -18.74 13.24 19.35
N VAL A 371 -18.07 13.67 18.28
CA VAL A 371 -17.86 15.08 17.99
C VAL A 371 -19.19 15.76 17.61
N PRO A 372 -19.49 16.94 18.19
CA PRO A 372 -20.72 17.67 17.85
C PRO A 372 -20.83 17.93 16.35
N LEU A 373 -22.04 17.72 15.79
CA LEU A 373 -22.28 17.82 14.35
C LEU A 373 -21.89 19.18 13.78
N ASP A 374 -22.20 20.26 14.46
CA ASP A 374 -21.89 21.60 13.96
C ASP A 374 -20.37 21.85 13.90
N ARG A 375 -19.60 21.30 14.85
CA ARG A 375 -18.14 21.32 14.79
C ARG A 375 -17.64 20.46 13.63
N GLN A 376 -18.15 19.24 13.49
CA GLN A 376 -17.77 18.35 12.39
C GLN A 376 -18.08 18.97 11.02
N ARG A 377 -19.23 19.64 10.88
CA ARG A 377 -19.62 20.35 9.66
C ARG A 377 -18.65 21.47 9.33
N ALA A 378 -18.33 22.31 10.31
CA ALA A 378 -17.38 23.42 10.14
C ALA A 378 -15.98 22.90 9.73
N GLU A 379 -15.47 21.89 10.44
CA GLU A 379 -14.17 21.27 10.12
C GLU A 379 -14.13 20.66 8.72
N LEU A 380 -15.20 19.96 8.34
CA LEU A 380 -15.32 19.33 7.04
C LEU A 380 -15.41 20.36 5.90
N ARG A 381 -16.17 21.43 6.11
CA ARG A 381 -16.26 22.57 5.17
C ARG A 381 -14.90 23.21 4.95
N ASP A 382 -14.14 23.46 6.01
CA ASP A 382 -12.81 24.06 5.91
C ASP A 382 -11.84 23.15 5.16
N TYR A 383 -11.88 21.84 5.42
CA TYR A 383 -11.14 20.83 4.65
C TYR A 383 -11.51 20.82 3.16
N LEU A 384 -12.81 20.73 2.87
CA LEU A 384 -13.34 20.67 1.51
C LEU A 384 -12.99 21.93 0.71
N THR A 385 -13.06 23.10 1.35
CA THR A 385 -12.71 24.37 0.72
C THR A 385 -11.26 24.37 0.24
N ARG A 386 -10.31 23.92 1.09
CA ARG A 386 -8.89 23.81 0.69
C ARG A 386 -8.70 22.78 -0.42
N ARG A 387 -9.41 21.66 -0.31
CA ARG A 387 -9.30 20.53 -1.25
C ARG A 387 -9.81 20.89 -2.64
N LEU A 388 -10.98 21.51 -2.75
CA LEU A 388 -11.64 21.91 -4.01
C LEU A 388 -10.85 23.00 -4.74
N ARG A 389 -10.09 23.82 -4.01
CA ARG A 389 -9.21 24.86 -4.57
C ARG A 389 -7.82 24.36 -4.96
N THR A 390 -7.44 23.16 -4.50
CA THR A 390 -6.08 22.62 -4.69
C THR A 390 -6.14 21.31 -5.48
N PRO A 391 -6.28 21.38 -6.81
CA PRO A 391 -6.25 20.17 -7.64
C PRO A 391 -4.88 19.48 -7.58
N PHE A 392 -4.88 18.17 -7.83
CA PHE A 392 -3.65 17.42 -8.06
C PHE A 392 -3.86 16.40 -9.18
N LEU A 393 -2.77 16.00 -9.85
CA LEU A 393 -2.78 15.03 -10.95
C LEU A 393 -3.75 15.47 -12.07
N ASP A 394 -4.74 14.64 -12.40
CA ASP A 394 -5.70 14.82 -13.48
C ASP A 394 -6.93 15.64 -13.06
N GLU A 395 -6.83 16.47 -12.03
CA GLU A 395 -7.97 17.21 -11.49
C GLU A 395 -8.04 18.67 -11.96
N SER A 396 -9.27 19.16 -12.08
CA SER A 396 -9.59 20.58 -12.27
C SER A 396 -10.06 21.18 -10.95
N GLY A 397 -9.46 22.31 -10.56
CA GLY A 397 -9.85 23.07 -9.37
C GLY A 397 -11.12 23.89 -9.59
N PHE A 398 -11.78 24.30 -8.51
CA PHE A 398 -12.93 25.18 -8.53
C PHE A 398 -12.55 26.63 -8.22
N ALA A 399 -13.29 27.58 -8.78
CA ALA A 399 -13.19 28.99 -8.39
C ALA A 399 -13.55 29.17 -6.90
N ALA A 400 -13.02 30.22 -6.26
CA ALA A 400 -13.12 30.39 -4.81
C ALA A 400 -14.57 30.30 -4.29
N THR A 401 -15.51 31.01 -4.93
CA THR A 401 -16.93 31.04 -4.56
C THR A 401 -17.63 29.71 -4.80
N GLU A 402 -17.36 29.04 -5.92
CA GLU A 402 -17.93 27.73 -6.23
C GLU A 402 -17.44 26.68 -5.25
N ALA A 403 -16.15 26.71 -4.91
CA ALA A 403 -15.54 25.83 -3.92
C ALA A 403 -16.20 25.99 -2.54
N ASP A 404 -16.48 27.22 -2.10
CA ASP A 404 -17.13 27.48 -0.81
C ASP A 404 -18.56 26.94 -0.79
N LEU A 405 -19.34 27.17 -1.84
CA LEU A 405 -20.73 26.68 -1.95
C LEU A 405 -20.80 25.15 -1.98
N LEU A 406 -19.93 24.52 -2.76
CA LEU A 406 -19.86 23.07 -2.88
C LEU A 406 -19.33 22.42 -1.59
N ALA A 407 -18.34 23.03 -0.93
CA ALA A 407 -17.85 22.58 0.37
C ALA A 407 -18.95 22.61 1.43
N GLU A 408 -19.69 23.72 1.51
CA GLU A 408 -20.82 23.86 2.45
C GLU A 408 -21.88 22.78 2.18
N ARG A 409 -22.29 22.61 0.92
CA ARG A 409 -23.29 21.61 0.54
C ARG A 409 -22.87 20.19 0.93
N ILE A 410 -21.66 19.77 0.56
CA ILE A 410 -21.14 18.44 0.89
C ILE A 410 -21.03 18.28 2.41
N ALA A 411 -20.60 19.31 3.13
CA ALA A 411 -20.49 19.27 4.57
C ALA A 411 -21.85 19.12 5.26
N VAL A 412 -22.87 19.84 4.80
CA VAL A 412 -24.26 19.70 5.26
C VAL A 412 -24.76 18.28 5.01
N ASP A 413 -24.64 17.77 3.79
CA ASP A 413 -25.15 16.44 3.41
C ASP A 413 -24.50 15.30 4.20
N LEU A 414 -23.19 15.39 4.46
CA LEU A 414 -22.44 14.36 5.21
C LEU A 414 -22.64 14.45 6.73
N THR A 415 -23.14 15.58 7.24
CA THR A 415 -23.40 15.81 8.67
C THR A 415 -24.88 15.88 9.02
N ASP A 416 -25.78 15.70 8.04
CA ASP A 416 -27.22 15.63 8.25
C ASP A 416 -27.56 14.51 9.26
N PRO A 417 -28.24 14.78 10.39
CA PRO A 417 -28.60 13.75 11.38
C PRO A 417 -29.66 12.74 10.90
N VAL A 418 -30.44 13.07 9.87
CA VAL A 418 -31.56 12.24 9.37
C VAL A 418 -31.07 11.07 8.53
N ARG A 419 -29.92 11.23 7.86
CA ARG A 419 -29.27 10.11 7.16
C ARG A 419 -28.78 9.12 8.23
N ASP A 420 -28.78 7.82 8.01
CA ASP A 420 -28.33 6.87 9.04
C ASP A 420 -26.83 7.06 9.32
N ARG A 421 -26.38 7.18 10.58
CA ARG A 421 -24.95 7.23 10.97
C ARG A 421 -24.32 5.86 11.12
N ALA A 422 -25.10 4.83 11.46
CA ALA A 422 -24.60 3.49 11.74
C ALA A 422 -24.07 2.81 10.47
N ALA A 423 -24.63 3.15 9.31
CA ALA A 423 -24.17 2.71 7.99
C ALA A 423 -23.05 3.59 7.38
N ARG A 424 -22.60 4.67 8.05
CA ARG A 424 -21.66 5.64 7.47
C ARG A 424 -20.22 5.16 7.49
N GLY A 425 -19.56 5.37 6.35
CA GLY A 425 -18.13 5.65 6.34
C GLY A 425 -17.91 7.07 6.89
N GLY A 426 -16.83 7.28 7.63
CA GLY A 426 -16.52 8.57 8.23
C GLY A 426 -16.42 9.68 7.18
N PRO A 427 -16.92 10.88 7.50
CA PRO A 427 -17.28 11.90 6.52
C PRO A 427 -16.08 12.47 5.75
N PHE A 428 -14.89 12.53 6.35
CA PHE A 428 -13.68 13.05 5.69
C PHE A 428 -13.26 12.18 4.50
N LEU A 429 -13.33 10.86 4.63
CA LEU A 429 -12.96 9.97 3.53
C LEU A 429 -13.98 10.01 2.40
N VAL A 430 -15.27 10.00 2.73
CA VAL A 430 -16.35 10.12 1.72
C VAL A 430 -16.22 11.44 0.97
N ALA A 431 -16.01 12.55 1.69
CA ALA A 431 -15.73 13.86 1.12
C ALA A 431 -14.50 13.85 0.18
N ALA A 432 -13.38 13.27 0.60
CA ALA A 432 -12.16 13.22 -0.20
C ALA A 432 -12.36 12.50 -1.55
N LEU A 433 -13.11 11.39 -1.55
CA LEU A 433 -13.36 10.61 -2.77
C LEU A 433 -14.44 11.22 -3.65
N HIS A 434 -15.50 11.78 -3.04
CA HIS A 434 -16.54 12.48 -3.78
C HIS A 434 -15.97 13.73 -4.47
N THR A 435 -15.11 14.50 -3.77
CA THR A 435 -14.41 15.64 -4.38
C THR A 435 -13.48 15.23 -5.50
N HIS A 436 -12.69 14.17 -5.35
CA HIS A 436 -11.87 13.66 -6.46
C HIS A 436 -12.72 13.33 -7.68
N ARG A 437 -13.83 12.60 -7.48
CA ARG A 437 -14.74 12.20 -8.56
C ARG A 437 -15.28 13.39 -9.34
N ILE A 438 -15.70 14.46 -8.67
CA ILE A 438 -16.25 15.66 -9.34
C ILE A 438 -15.17 16.59 -9.89
N MET A 439 -13.93 16.48 -9.41
CA MET A 439 -12.77 17.22 -9.90
C MET A 439 -12.03 16.51 -11.04
N SER A 440 -12.28 15.21 -11.27
CA SER A 440 -11.54 14.42 -12.26
C SER A 440 -11.74 14.97 -13.68
N SER A 441 -10.64 15.31 -14.35
CA SER A 441 -10.64 15.82 -15.73
C SER A 441 -10.66 14.70 -16.76
N THR A 442 -10.28 13.48 -16.37
CA THR A 442 -10.39 12.29 -17.24
C THR A 442 -11.83 11.82 -17.39
N ARG A 443 -12.69 12.15 -16.42
CA ARG A 443 -14.13 11.89 -16.42
C ARG A 443 -14.87 13.07 -15.78
N PRO A 444 -14.95 14.23 -16.47
CA PRO A 444 -15.69 15.35 -15.94
C PRO A 444 -17.16 14.95 -15.76
N PRO A 445 -17.84 15.41 -14.71
CA PRO A 445 -19.23 15.07 -14.50
C PRO A 445 -20.10 15.61 -15.64
N GLU A 446 -21.05 14.81 -16.12
CA GLU A 446 -22.02 15.22 -17.16
C GLU A 446 -23.03 16.27 -16.66
N ARG A 447 -23.15 16.41 -15.34
CA ARG A 447 -24.08 17.31 -14.65
C ARG A 447 -23.30 18.32 -13.82
N ASP A 448 -23.94 19.44 -13.53
CA ASP A 448 -23.45 20.40 -12.55
C ASP A 448 -23.07 19.68 -11.24
N PRO A 449 -21.82 19.82 -10.74
CA PRO A 449 -21.39 19.27 -9.46
C PRO A 449 -22.33 19.57 -8.28
N MET A 450 -23.01 20.71 -8.31
CA MET A 450 -24.00 21.09 -7.30
C MET A 450 -25.25 20.21 -7.29
N MET A 451 -25.51 19.48 -8.38
CA MET A 451 -26.69 18.61 -8.53
C MET A 451 -26.37 17.13 -8.33
N ILE A 452 -25.10 16.77 -8.11
CA ILE A 452 -24.69 15.38 -7.91
C ILE A 452 -24.97 14.98 -6.46
N PRO A 453 -25.78 13.94 -6.19
CA PRO A 453 -26.04 13.48 -4.83
C PRO A 453 -24.75 13.09 -4.11
N VAL A 454 -24.63 13.50 -2.84
CA VAL A 454 -23.48 13.16 -2.01
C VAL A 454 -23.70 11.77 -1.39
N PRO A 455 -22.84 10.78 -1.68
CA PRO A 455 -22.90 9.45 -1.07
C PRO A 455 -22.78 9.53 0.45
N ALA A 456 -23.46 8.66 1.18
CA ALA A 456 -23.42 8.60 2.64
C ALA A 456 -22.22 7.82 3.18
N HIS A 457 -21.70 6.85 2.42
CA HIS A 457 -20.58 6.03 2.83
C HIS A 457 -19.64 5.63 1.68
N LEU A 458 -18.50 5.05 2.05
CA LEU A 458 -17.43 4.70 1.13
C LEU A 458 -17.87 3.68 0.06
N GLY A 459 -18.60 2.65 0.48
CA GLY A 459 -19.24 1.69 -0.43
C GLY A 459 -20.12 2.36 -1.47
N GLU A 460 -21.02 3.28 -1.09
CA GLU A 460 -21.86 4.02 -2.04
C GLU A 460 -21.02 4.83 -3.03
N VAL A 461 -19.93 5.51 -2.60
CA VAL A 461 -19.05 6.23 -3.54
C VAL A 461 -18.54 5.28 -4.63
N LEU A 462 -18.06 4.10 -4.23
CA LEU A 462 -17.61 3.07 -5.16
C LEU A 462 -18.76 2.62 -6.06
N GLU A 463 -19.93 2.35 -5.51
CA GLU A 463 -21.09 1.86 -6.28
C GLU A 463 -21.61 2.89 -7.29
N VAL A 464 -21.65 4.18 -6.95
CA VAL A 464 -22.03 5.22 -7.91
C VAL A 464 -21.03 5.26 -9.07
N ASP A 465 -19.72 5.20 -8.80
CA ASP A 465 -18.71 5.14 -9.86
C ASP A 465 -18.73 3.82 -10.65
N LEU A 466 -19.05 2.69 -10.01
CA LEU A 466 -19.20 1.41 -10.71
C LEU A 466 -20.40 1.40 -11.65
N ALA A 467 -21.49 2.05 -11.26
CA ALA A 467 -22.73 2.04 -12.01
C ALA A 467 -22.76 3.05 -13.17
N GLU A 468 -21.83 4.02 -13.20
CA GLU A 468 -21.58 4.88 -14.37
C GLU A 468 -20.75 4.18 -15.45
N ARG A 469 -20.25 2.97 -15.18
CA ARG A 469 -19.44 2.20 -16.12
C ARG A 469 -20.28 1.23 -16.95
N PRO A 470 -19.83 0.88 -18.16
CA PRO A 470 -20.40 -0.24 -18.89
C PRO A 470 -20.38 -1.52 -18.04
N PRO A 471 -21.49 -2.28 -17.99
CA PRO A 471 -21.58 -3.46 -17.15
C PRO A 471 -20.54 -4.51 -17.55
N ASP A 472 -19.77 -4.97 -16.56
CA ASP A 472 -18.64 -5.86 -16.77
C ASP A 472 -18.67 -7.02 -15.78
N ARG A 473 -18.81 -8.24 -16.29
CA ARG A 473 -18.91 -9.46 -15.49
C ARG A 473 -17.63 -9.80 -14.72
N LEU A 474 -16.51 -9.16 -15.05
CA LEU A 474 -15.22 -9.40 -14.41
C LEU A 474 -14.85 -8.33 -13.38
N LEU A 475 -15.42 -7.12 -13.48
CA LEU A 475 -15.00 -5.99 -12.65
C LEU A 475 -15.26 -6.24 -11.17
N ARG A 476 -16.51 -6.55 -10.77
CA ARG A 476 -16.82 -6.82 -9.37
C ARG A 476 -16.05 -8.04 -8.82
N PRO A 477 -15.99 -9.19 -9.51
CA PRO A 477 -15.15 -10.31 -9.06
C PRO A 477 -13.66 -9.95 -8.87
N MET A 478 -13.10 -9.07 -9.71
CA MET A 478 -11.73 -8.57 -9.54
C MET A 478 -11.60 -7.70 -8.29
N LEU A 479 -12.58 -6.83 -8.02
CA LEU A 479 -12.62 -6.01 -6.81
C LEU A 479 -12.76 -6.88 -5.54
N VAL A 480 -13.55 -7.96 -5.59
CA VAL A 480 -13.62 -8.95 -4.51
C VAL A 480 -12.27 -9.66 -4.32
N ALA A 481 -11.58 -10.03 -5.40
CA ALA A 481 -10.22 -10.59 -5.30
C ALA A 481 -9.24 -9.61 -4.63
N LEU A 482 -9.32 -8.32 -4.96
CA LEU A 482 -8.53 -7.24 -4.36
C LEU A 482 -8.87 -6.99 -2.89
N ALA A 483 -10.11 -7.23 -2.48
CA ALA A 483 -10.56 -7.06 -1.11
C ALA A 483 -9.82 -7.98 -0.13
N HIS A 484 -9.41 -9.17 -0.61
CA HIS A 484 -8.63 -10.13 0.17
C HIS A 484 -7.11 -9.89 0.13
N ALA A 485 -6.64 -8.86 -0.58
CA ALA A 485 -5.21 -8.57 -0.67
C ALA A 485 -4.67 -7.99 0.66
N GLN A 486 -3.53 -8.53 1.12
CA GLN A 486 -2.83 -8.08 2.34
C GLN A 486 -1.41 -7.59 2.00
N GLY A 487 -0.77 -6.89 2.94
CA GLY A 487 0.62 -6.41 2.77
C GLY A 487 0.79 -5.51 1.55
N THR A 488 1.74 -5.84 0.66
CA THR A 488 2.00 -5.10 -0.59
C THR A 488 0.90 -5.22 -1.64
N GLY A 489 -0.06 -6.14 -1.44
CA GLY A 489 -1.17 -6.40 -2.34
C GLY A 489 -1.03 -7.68 -3.13
N ILE A 490 -1.94 -7.90 -4.09
CA ILE A 490 -1.97 -9.09 -4.95
C ILE A 490 -1.32 -8.77 -6.31
N PRO A 491 -0.41 -9.62 -6.82
CA PRO A 491 0.17 -9.44 -8.15
C PRO A 491 -0.88 -9.64 -9.25
N GLU A 492 -0.79 -8.88 -10.35
CA GLU A 492 -1.72 -8.95 -11.51
C GLU A 492 -1.92 -10.39 -12.01
N ARG A 493 -0.87 -11.21 -11.95
CA ARG A 493 -0.93 -12.62 -12.35
C ARG A 493 -1.95 -13.42 -11.56
N LEU A 494 -1.97 -13.27 -10.23
CA LEU A 494 -2.91 -13.98 -9.37
C LEU A 494 -4.34 -13.44 -9.57
N LEU A 495 -4.47 -12.13 -9.78
CA LEU A 495 -5.76 -11.50 -10.07
C LEU A 495 -6.47 -12.13 -11.27
N ARG A 496 -5.76 -12.48 -12.34
CA ARG A 496 -6.38 -13.13 -13.52
C ARG A 496 -7.14 -14.40 -13.15
N GLY A 497 -6.47 -15.34 -12.49
CA GLY A 497 -7.05 -16.63 -12.12
C GLY A 497 -8.17 -16.48 -11.08
N THR A 498 -7.91 -15.68 -10.05
CA THR A 498 -8.88 -15.46 -8.95
C THR A 498 -10.13 -14.75 -9.44
N THR A 499 -10.00 -13.74 -10.33
CA THR A 499 -11.13 -13.02 -10.92
C THR A 499 -12.06 -13.97 -11.68
N ALA A 500 -11.51 -14.85 -12.53
CA ALA A 500 -12.34 -15.80 -13.26
C ALA A 500 -12.99 -16.85 -12.35
N SER A 501 -12.26 -17.32 -11.33
CA SER A 501 -12.82 -18.23 -10.33
C SER A 501 -14.02 -17.60 -9.62
N LEU A 502 -13.82 -16.39 -9.06
CA LEU A 502 -14.87 -15.63 -8.38
C LEU A 502 -16.02 -15.28 -9.32
N ALA A 503 -15.77 -14.90 -10.57
CA ALA A 503 -16.82 -14.58 -11.54
C ALA A 503 -17.70 -15.80 -11.87
N ASN A 504 -17.16 -17.02 -11.78
CA ASN A 504 -17.93 -18.25 -11.94
C ASN A 504 -18.67 -18.65 -10.66
N THR A 505 -18.13 -18.33 -9.48
CA THR A 505 -18.74 -18.66 -8.17
C THR A 505 -19.85 -17.68 -7.79
N LEU A 506 -19.64 -16.37 -7.97
CA LEU A 506 -20.54 -15.28 -7.56
C LEU A 506 -21.73 -15.08 -8.52
N ARG A 507 -22.02 -16.06 -9.39
CA ARG A 507 -23.11 -15.92 -10.36
C ARG A 507 -24.45 -15.99 -9.63
N PRO A 508 -25.40 -15.08 -9.91
CA PRO A 508 -26.75 -15.18 -9.38
C PRO A 508 -27.36 -16.52 -9.80
N THR A 509 -27.85 -17.29 -8.83
CA THR A 509 -28.45 -18.62 -9.02
C THR A 509 -29.77 -18.62 -9.80
N MET A 510 -30.28 -17.44 -10.18
CA MET A 510 -31.68 -17.26 -10.62
C MET A 510 -31.92 -16.99 -12.11
N VAL A 511 -30.96 -17.19 -13.04
CA VAL A 511 -31.24 -17.05 -14.48
C VAL A 511 -30.68 -18.23 -15.30
N THR A 512 -31.60 -18.87 -16.03
CA THR A 512 -31.56 -19.92 -17.09
C THR A 512 -30.35 -19.88 -18.06
N PRO A 513 -30.15 -20.91 -18.92
CA PRO A 513 -29.60 -22.27 -18.69
C PRO A 513 -28.05 -22.19 -18.45
N PRO A 514 -27.19 -23.24 -18.54
CA PRO A 514 -25.82 -23.16 -18.04
C PRO A 514 -25.00 -22.23 -18.93
N ALA A 515 -24.95 -20.95 -18.57
CA ALA A 515 -24.19 -19.96 -19.30
C ALA A 515 -22.71 -20.37 -19.23
N ARG A 516 -22.04 -20.36 -20.39
CA ARG A 516 -20.64 -20.81 -20.53
C ARG A 516 -19.77 -20.26 -19.40
N ARG A 517 -18.93 -21.13 -18.84
CA ARG A 517 -17.93 -20.77 -17.81
C ARG A 517 -17.12 -19.60 -18.33
N ILE A 518 -16.95 -18.57 -17.49
CA ILE A 518 -16.11 -17.42 -17.80
C ILE A 518 -14.66 -17.92 -17.82
N PRO A 519 -13.96 -17.85 -18.97
CA PRO A 519 -12.56 -18.27 -19.05
C PRO A 519 -11.67 -17.28 -18.29
N THR A 520 -10.46 -17.72 -17.95
CA THR A 520 -9.44 -16.84 -17.36
C THR A 520 -9.18 -15.65 -18.29
N PRO A 521 -9.38 -14.40 -17.84
CA PRO A 521 -9.15 -13.24 -18.67
C PRO A 521 -7.70 -13.15 -19.13
N GLY A 522 -7.51 -12.62 -20.33
CA GLY A 522 -6.19 -12.23 -20.83
C GLY A 522 -5.56 -11.15 -19.95
N GLU A 523 -4.25 -11.05 -20.00
CA GLU A 523 -3.47 -10.04 -19.25
C GLU A 523 -3.91 -8.61 -19.57
N ARG A 524 -4.09 -8.29 -20.87
CA ARG A 524 -4.58 -6.97 -21.30
C ARG A 524 -5.92 -6.62 -20.66
N ARG A 525 -6.83 -7.59 -20.59
CA ARG A 525 -8.16 -7.38 -20.02
C ARG A 525 -8.10 -7.04 -18.53
N ILE A 526 -7.22 -7.69 -17.77
CA ILE A 526 -7.04 -7.37 -16.35
C ILE A 526 -6.35 -6.02 -16.16
N ALA A 527 -5.37 -5.69 -17.00
CA ALA A 527 -4.76 -4.37 -16.99
C ALA A 527 -5.78 -3.25 -17.28
N ASP A 528 -6.65 -3.42 -18.27
CA ASP A 528 -7.72 -2.47 -18.59
C ASP A 528 -8.71 -2.31 -17.42
N LEU A 529 -9.07 -3.40 -16.76
CA LEU A 529 -9.92 -3.37 -15.56
C LEU A 529 -9.26 -2.62 -14.41
N LEU A 530 -7.99 -2.94 -14.10
CA LEU A 530 -7.22 -2.28 -13.04
C LEU A 530 -7.01 -0.79 -13.32
N ALA A 531 -6.69 -0.43 -14.56
CA ALA A 531 -6.58 0.96 -14.98
C ALA A 531 -7.91 1.68 -14.79
N SER A 532 -9.03 1.02 -15.10
CA SER A 532 -10.34 1.64 -14.95
C SER A 532 -10.67 2.02 -13.51
N VAL A 533 -10.18 1.29 -12.50
CA VAL A 533 -10.47 1.54 -11.06
C VAL A 533 -9.24 2.03 -10.29
N SER A 534 -8.21 2.51 -10.97
CA SER A 534 -6.91 2.79 -10.34
C SER A 534 -6.98 3.78 -9.19
N PHE A 535 -7.97 4.68 -9.19
CA PHE A 535 -8.21 5.61 -8.09
C PHE A 535 -8.46 4.92 -6.74
N TYR A 536 -9.12 3.75 -6.77
CA TYR A 536 -9.37 2.96 -5.57
C TYR A 536 -8.20 2.05 -5.19
N LEU A 537 -7.13 2.03 -5.99
CA LEU A 537 -6.03 1.09 -5.83
C LEU A 537 -4.75 1.79 -5.42
N ARG A 538 -4.02 1.14 -4.51
CA ARG A 538 -2.61 1.40 -4.29
C ARG A 538 -1.81 0.44 -5.15
N ARG A 539 -0.87 0.98 -5.92
CA ARG A 539 0.15 0.22 -6.65
C ARG A 539 1.42 0.19 -5.83
N SER A 540 2.11 -0.94 -5.82
CA SER A 540 3.41 -1.05 -5.17
C SER A 540 4.29 -2.01 -5.96
N PRO A 541 5.61 -1.73 -6.07
CA PRO A 541 6.53 -2.70 -6.62
C PRO A 541 6.56 -3.93 -5.71
N GLY A 542 6.29 -5.08 -6.30
CA GLY A 542 6.45 -6.38 -5.68
C GLY A 542 7.92 -6.77 -5.55
N PRO A 543 8.23 -7.77 -4.72
CA PRO A 543 9.61 -8.25 -4.52
C PRO A 543 10.26 -8.80 -5.81
N ASP A 544 9.46 -9.12 -6.84
CA ASP A 544 9.89 -9.62 -8.15
C ASP A 544 9.90 -8.52 -9.24
N GLY A 545 9.71 -7.24 -8.86
CA GLY A 545 9.62 -6.11 -9.77
C GLY A 545 8.29 -6.00 -10.51
N THR A 546 7.29 -6.84 -10.19
CA THR A 546 5.94 -6.72 -10.76
C THR A 546 5.07 -5.74 -10.00
N THR A 547 4.00 -5.26 -10.61
CA THR A 547 3.05 -4.39 -9.91
C THR A 547 2.09 -5.23 -9.06
N HIS A 548 2.08 -4.96 -7.76
CA HIS A 548 1.05 -5.46 -6.83
C HIS A 548 -0.04 -4.40 -6.63
N HIS A 549 -1.28 -4.87 -6.51
CA HIS A 549 -2.46 -4.02 -6.34
C HIS A 549 -3.22 -4.37 -5.07
N ARG A 550 -3.75 -3.36 -4.39
CA ARG A 550 -4.69 -3.52 -3.26
C ARG A 550 -5.58 -2.28 -3.17
N PHE A 551 -6.69 -2.36 -2.43
CA PHE A 551 -7.42 -1.14 -2.11
C PHE A 551 -6.57 -0.16 -1.29
N PHE A 552 -6.69 1.14 -1.57
CA PHE A 552 -5.96 2.16 -0.79
C PHE A 552 -6.53 2.32 0.63
N HIS A 553 -7.73 1.79 0.91
CA HIS A 553 -8.40 1.88 2.21
C HIS A 553 -9.11 0.58 2.58
N GLN A 554 -8.97 0.16 3.84
CA GLN A 554 -9.51 -1.12 4.34
C GLN A 554 -11.04 -1.20 4.26
N ALA A 555 -11.75 -0.10 4.53
CA ALA A 555 -13.21 -0.11 4.43
C ALA A 555 -13.77 -0.43 3.02
N LEU A 556 -12.99 -0.27 1.94
CA LEU A 556 -13.39 -0.75 0.61
C LEU A 556 -13.27 -2.28 0.51
N SER A 557 -12.22 -2.84 1.10
CA SER A 557 -12.08 -4.29 1.24
C SER A 557 -13.23 -4.86 2.06
N ASP A 558 -13.51 -4.28 3.23
CA ASP A 558 -14.58 -4.71 4.12
C ASP A 558 -15.94 -4.70 3.37
N TYR A 559 -16.24 -3.60 2.67
CA TYR A 559 -17.45 -3.44 1.88
C TYR A 559 -17.56 -4.48 0.74
N MET A 560 -16.48 -4.73 -0.01
CA MET A 560 -16.47 -5.72 -1.10
C MET A 560 -16.58 -7.17 -0.60
N ILE A 561 -16.08 -7.46 0.60
CA ILE A 561 -16.23 -8.76 1.25
C ILE A 561 -17.69 -8.95 1.70
N GLU A 562 -18.32 -7.91 2.26
CA GLU A 562 -19.72 -7.94 2.71
C GLU A 562 -20.72 -7.97 1.54
N HIS A 563 -20.41 -7.27 0.44
CA HIS A 563 -21.28 -7.11 -0.73
C HIS A 563 -20.66 -7.65 -2.04
N PRO A 564 -20.31 -8.94 -2.11
CA PRO A 564 -19.51 -9.49 -3.20
C PRO A 564 -20.26 -9.61 -4.54
N VAL A 565 -21.60 -9.63 -4.51
CA VAL A 565 -22.44 -9.84 -5.70
C VAL A 565 -23.04 -8.55 -6.26
N GLY A 566 -23.26 -7.56 -5.40
CA GLY A 566 -24.02 -6.35 -5.71
C GLY A 566 -24.15 -5.49 -4.46
N PRO A 567 -24.44 -4.19 -4.61
CA PRO A 567 -24.78 -3.35 -3.48
C PRO A 567 -26.03 -3.85 -2.74
N PRO A 568 -26.26 -3.46 -1.48
CA PRO A 568 -27.49 -3.78 -0.78
C PRO A 568 -28.75 -3.25 -1.51
N GLU A 569 -29.90 -3.90 -1.32
CA GLU A 569 -31.16 -3.45 -1.92
C GLU A 569 -31.50 -2.01 -1.47
N GLY A 570 -31.95 -1.18 -2.42
CA GLY A 570 -32.37 0.20 -2.12
C GLY A 570 -31.23 1.21 -1.90
N TRP A 571 -29.99 0.89 -2.29
CA TRP A 571 -28.83 1.80 -2.14
C TRP A 571 -28.87 3.10 -2.98
N ARG A 572 -29.90 3.29 -3.83
CA ARG A 572 -30.04 4.42 -4.77
C ARG A 572 -31.27 5.25 -4.50
#